data_AF-A0A949BH94-F1
#
_entry.id   AF-A0A949BH94-F1
#
_cell.length_a   1.000
_cell.length_b   1.000
_cell.length_c   1.000
_cell.angle_alpha   90.00
_cell.angle_beta   90.00
_cell.angle_gamma   90.00
#
_symmetry.space_group_name_H-M   'P 1'
#
loop_
_entity.id
_entity.type
_entity.pdbx_description
1 polymer ?
#
loop_
_entity_poly.entity_id
_entity_poly.type
_entity_poly.pdbx_seq_one_letter_code
_entity_poly.pdbx_strand_id
1 'polypeptide(L)'
;MENLKRLQSLALKLIMFLVWFDIMCFALILAGNIFKWSFLNDSVGSAFFAAFGLSLGALAALAILHITLTLNIISTSISAVAGKSTGTDEAVLEKGRQRFKRLMVVSVVGILFAVGYQGLVERNASQYKVEKIGKQLGDVAQSALAMRLADLIERDEKVNELYFARDEILLSLEGQRSVTLLIPRAGQQETLFYQVTPWDYNSKDETNISKSLRNLFVSQTNERKKFKQLVKEYEPFVVVGRNSIRAFYPVMKNNGLKLILLLDTSRSVSSEYLMSRSRGRKL
;
A
#
# COMPACT_ATOMS: atom_id res chain seq x y z
N MET A 1 14.81 -42.54 -20.17
CA MET A 1 13.67 -42.75 -19.24
C MET A 1 14.07 -42.62 -17.77
N GLU A 2 15.19 -43.18 -17.32
CA GLU A 2 15.60 -43.16 -15.90
C GLU A 2 15.82 -41.75 -15.33
N ASN A 3 16.47 -40.86 -16.09
CA ASN A 3 16.70 -39.47 -15.69
C ASN A 3 15.39 -38.66 -15.52
N LEU A 4 14.37 -38.92 -16.35
CA LEU A 4 13.05 -38.28 -16.26
C LEU A 4 12.28 -38.74 -15.00
N LYS A 5 12.34 -40.04 -14.67
CA LYS A 5 11.75 -40.59 -13.44
C LYS A 5 12.45 -40.06 -12.18
N ARG A 6 13.79 -39.90 -12.22
CA ARG A 6 14.55 -39.25 -11.13
C ARG A 6 14.15 -37.79 -10.96
N LEU A 7 14.02 -37.03 -12.06
CA LEU A 7 13.59 -35.62 -12.02
C LEU A 7 12.17 -35.47 -11.46
N GLN A 8 11.24 -36.36 -11.83
CA GLN A 8 9.88 -36.38 -11.31
C GLN A 8 9.84 -36.68 -9.80
N SER A 9 10.63 -37.66 -9.33
CA SER A 9 10.76 -37.99 -7.90
C SER A 9 11.35 -36.82 -7.11
N LEU A 10 12.35 -36.13 -7.66
CA LEU A 10 12.96 -34.96 -7.04
C LEU A 10 11.99 -33.78 -6.97
N ALA A 11 11.26 -33.50 -8.06
CA ALA A 11 10.20 -32.50 -8.09
C ALA A 11 9.11 -32.79 -7.05
N LEU A 12 8.68 -34.05 -6.92
CA LEU A 12 7.69 -34.45 -5.92
C LEU A 12 8.17 -34.23 -4.48
N LYS A 13 9.44 -34.57 -4.18
CA LYS A 13 10.05 -34.31 -2.88
C LYS A 13 10.13 -32.81 -2.57
N LEU A 14 10.47 -32.00 -3.58
CA LEU A 14 10.55 -30.54 -3.45
C LEU A 14 9.17 -29.91 -3.23
N ILE A 15 8.14 -30.38 -3.95
CA ILE A 15 6.74 -30.00 -3.72
C ILE A 15 6.33 -30.35 -2.29
N MET A 16 6.61 -31.58 -1.84
CA MET A 16 6.25 -32.00 -0.48
C MET A 16 6.93 -31.14 0.59
N PHE A 17 8.21 -30.82 0.41
CA PHE A 17 8.95 -29.93 1.31
C PHE A 17 8.32 -28.54 1.36
N LEU A 18 8.01 -27.95 0.19
CA LEU A 18 7.39 -26.63 0.11
C LEU A 18 5.98 -26.60 0.71
N VAL A 19 5.17 -27.64 0.50
CA VAL A 19 3.84 -27.76 1.13
C VAL A 19 3.97 -27.74 2.66
N TRP A 20 4.89 -28.51 3.22
CA TRP A 20 5.11 -28.53 4.68
C TRP A 20 5.63 -27.20 5.21
N PHE A 21 6.57 -26.57 4.49
CA PHE A 21 7.05 -25.23 4.81
C PHE A 21 5.91 -24.21 4.81
N ASP A 22 5.04 -24.23 3.79
CA ASP A 22 3.92 -23.31 3.67
C ASP A 22 2.87 -23.52 4.77
N ILE A 23 2.57 -24.78 5.12
CA ILE A 23 1.69 -25.10 6.26
C ILE A 23 2.26 -24.55 7.57
N MET A 24 3.57 -24.70 7.79
CA MET A 24 4.23 -24.17 8.98
C MET A 24 4.17 -22.64 9.02
N CYS A 25 4.42 -21.98 7.89
CA CYS A 25 4.32 -20.52 7.75
C CYS A 25 2.90 -20.03 8.01
N PHE A 26 1.89 -20.73 7.49
CA PHE A 26 0.48 -20.41 7.74
C PHE A 26 0.12 -20.54 9.22
N ALA A 27 0.56 -21.60 9.90
CA ALA A 27 0.35 -21.79 11.33
C ALA A 27 1.02 -20.68 12.15
N LEU A 28 2.22 -20.24 11.76
CA LEU A 28 2.94 -19.12 12.35
C LEU A 28 2.19 -17.78 12.18
N ILE A 29 1.63 -17.51 11.01
CA ILE A 29 0.80 -16.32 10.77
C ILE A 29 -0.45 -16.36 11.64
N LEU A 30 -1.12 -17.52 11.72
CA LEU A 30 -2.33 -17.69 12.53
C LEU A 30 -2.05 -17.46 14.02
N ALA A 31 -0.97 -18.07 14.54
CA ALA A 31 -0.52 -17.87 15.91
C ALA A 31 -0.12 -16.40 16.16
N GLY A 32 0.65 -15.80 15.26
CA GLY A 32 1.07 -14.39 15.38
C GLY A 32 -0.11 -13.41 15.40
N ASN A 33 -1.17 -13.69 14.63
CA ASN A 33 -2.40 -12.90 14.66
C ASN A 33 -3.19 -13.07 15.97
N ILE A 34 -3.29 -14.29 16.50
CA ILE A 34 -3.98 -14.58 17.78
C ILE A 34 -3.25 -13.91 18.95
N PHE A 35 -1.92 -14.02 18.98
CA PHE A 35 -1.08 -13.51 20.06
C PHE A 35 -0.55 -12.08 19.84
N LYS A 36 -0.99 -11.40 18.77
CA LYS A 36 -0.58 -10.03 18.40
C LYS A 36 0.93 -9.81 18.41
N TRP A 37 1.69 -10.72 17.78
CA TRP A 37 3.15 -10.60 17.73
C TRP A 37 3.58 -9.36 16.92
N SER A 38 4.38 -8.48 17.54
CA SER A 38 4.87 -7.24 16.92
C SER A 38 5.70 -7.49 15.66
N PHE A 39 6.38 -8.63 15.59
CA PHE A 39 7.21 -9.08 14.47
C PHE A 39 6.50 -9.06 13.10
N LEU A 40 5.18 -9.28 13.04
CA LEU A 40 4.42 -9.28 11.78
C LEU A 40 4.34 -7.90 11.12
N ASN A 41 4.59 -6.82 11.88
CA ASN A 41 4.51 -5.43 11.40
C ASN A 41 5.89 -4.79 11.13
N ASP A 42 6.98 -5.48 11.45
CA ASP A 42 8.35 -4.98 11.26
C ASP A 42 8.95 -5.42 9.92
N SER A 43 10.15 -4.93 9.59
CA SER A 43 10.84 -5.27 8.33
C SER A 43 11.07 -6.78 8.18
N VAL A 44 11.23 -7.51 9.28
CA VAL A 44 11.40 -8.97 9.26
C VAL A 44 10.10 -9.69 8.92
N GLY A 45 8.95 -9.17 9.35
CA GLY A 45 7.63 -9.62 8.92
C GLY A 45 7.45 -9.48 7.40
N SER A 46 7.84 -8.34 6.83
CA SER A 46 7.77 -8.13 5.38
C SER A 46 8.66 -9.08 4.58
N ALA A 47 9.88 -9.38 5.07
CA ALA A 47 10.78 -10.35 4.44
C ALA A 47 10.24 -11.80 4.55
N PHE A 48 9.61 -12.14 5.68
CA PHE A 48 8.92 -13.41 5.88
C PHE A 48 7.74 -13.58 4.91
N PHE A 49 6.89 -12.56 4.76
CA PHE A 49 5.79 -12.58 3.80
C PHE A 49 6.28 -12.67 2.35
N ALA A 50 7.38 -12.00 2.01
CA ALA A 50 8.00 -12.10 0.68
C ALA A 50 8.54 -13.51 0.41
N ALA A 51 9.23 -14.12 1.38
CA ALA A 51 9.74 -15.49 1.27
C ALA A 51 8.61 -16.52 1.15
N PHE A 52 7.53 -16.35 1.92
CA PHE A 52 6.33 -17.18 1.84
C PHE A 52 5.58 -17.00 0.50
N GLY A 53 5.51 -15.78 -0.03
CA GLY A 53 4.97 -15.53 -1.36
C GLY A 53 5.80 -16.19 -2.48
N LEU A 54 7.12 -16.17 -2.35
CA LEU A 54 8.04 -16.83 -3.28
C LEU A 54 7.96 -18.36 -3.20
N SER A 55 7.78 -18.95 -2.01
CA SER A 55 7.60 -20.40 -1.86
C SER A 55 6.30 -20.87 -2.51
N LEU A 56 5.19 -20.13 -2.35
CA LEU A 56 3.93 -20.39 -3.04
C LEU A 56 4.07 -20.32 -4.57
N GLY A 57 4.80 -19.31 -5.08
CA GLY A 57 5.11 -19.18 -6.51
C GLY A 57 5.95 -20.35 -7.04
N ALA A 58 6.98 -20.77 -6.29
CA ALA A 58 7.80 -21.92 -6.63
C ALA A 58 7.00 -23.22 -6.61
N LEU A 59 6.08 -23.38 -5.66
CA LEU A 59 5.19 -24.55 -5.56
C LEU A 59 4.26 -24.65 -6.77
N ALA A 60 3.69 -23.52 -7.22
CA ALA A 60 2.90 -23.47 -8.45
C ALA A 60 3.73 -23.87 -9.69
N ALA A 61 4.95 -23.35 -9.83
CA ALA A 61 5.85 -23.69 -10.93
C ALA A 61 6.27 -25.17 -10.91
N LEU A 62 6.59 -25.71 -9.74
CA LEU A 62 6.96 -27.12 -9.56
C LEU A 62 5.77 -28.07 -9.79
N ALA A 63 4.56 -27.67 -9.39
CA ALA A 63 3.35 -28.42 -9.71
C ALA A 63 3.14 -28.50 -11.23
N ILE A 64 3.29 -27.38 -11.95
CA ILE A 64 3.23 -27.34 -13.42
C ILE A 64 4.31 -28.24 -14.03
N LEU A 65 5.57 -28.10 -13.57
CA LEU A 65 6.68 -28.94 -14.03
C LEU A 65 6.38 -30.43 -13.83
N HIS A 66 5.86 -30.80 -12.66
CA HIS A 66 5.51 -32.17 -12.33
C HIS A 66 4.38 -32.71 -13.22
N ILE A 67 3.36 -31.90 -13.54
CA ILE A 67 2.30 -32.28 -14.50
C ILE A 67 2.90 -32.54 -15.88
N THR A 68 3.73 -31.62 -16.38
CA THR A 68 4.34 -31.73 -17.71
C THR A 68 5.27 -32.95 -17.79
N LEU A 69 6.07 -33.20 -16.77
CA LEU A 69 6.91 -34.40 -16.67
C LEU A 69 6.08 -35.68 -16.64
N THR A 70 5.00 -35.70 -15.87
CA THR A 70 4.11 -36.86 -15.76
C THR A 70 3.40 -37.14 -17.08
N LEU A 71 2.91 -36.10 -17.77
CA LEU A 71 2.30 -36.22 -19.09
C LEU A 71 3.30 -36.70 -20.15
N ASN A 72 4.54 -36.22 -20.11
CA ASN A 72 5.58 -36.62 -21.06
C ASN A 72 6.04 -38.09 -20.83
N ILE A 73 6.15 -38.52 -19.57
CA ILE A 73 6.43 -39.92 -19.22
C ILE A 73 5.28 -40.83 -19.63
N ILE A 74 4.03 -40.42 -19.39
CA ILE A 74 2.84 -41.16 -19.83
C ILE A 74 2.80 -41.24 -21.36
N SER A 75 3.01 -40.13 -22.08
CA SER A 75 3.01 -40.09 -23.55
C SER A 75 4.10 -40.98 -24.17
N THR A 76 5.32 -40.96 -23.63
CA THR A 76 6.43 -41.83 -24.05
C THR A 76 6.22 -43.30 -23.67
N SER A 77 5.56 -43.58 -22.55
CA SER A 77 5.17 -44.94 -22.17
C SER A 77 4.03 -45.50 -23.02
N ILE A 78 3.04 -44.68 -23.40
CA ILE A 78 1.95 -45.05 -24.30
C ILE A 78 2.48 -45.35 -25.70
N SER A 79 3.46 -44.58 -26.20
CA SER A 79 4.09 -44.86 -27.49
C SER A 79 4.98 -46.11 -27.47
N ALA A 80 5.52 -46.49 -26.30
CA ALA A 80 6.25 -47.75 -26.11
C ALA A 80 5.32 -48.98 -25.92
N VAL A 81 4.17 -48.79 -25.27
CA VAL A 81 3.13 -49.81 -25.02
C VAL A 81 2.20 -49.99 -26.23
N ALA A 82 2.01 -48.98 -27.08
CA ALA A 82 1.33 -49.15 -28.37
C ALA A 82 2.06 -50.13 -29.30
N GLY A 83 3.37 -50.35 -29.08
CA GLY A 83 4.12 -51.44 -29.72
C GLY A 83 4.03 -52.79 -28.99
N LYS A 84 3.51 -52.84 -27.75
CA LYS A 84 3.38 -54.01 -26.89
C LYS A 84 2.26 -53.83 -25.86
N SER A 85 1.06 -54.32 -26.16
CA SER A 85 0.22 -55.13 -25.25
C SER A 85 -1.27 -54.75 -25.12
N THR A 86 -1.95 -55.83 -24.74
CA THR A 86 -3.33 -56.14 -24.37
C THR A 86 -3.89 -55.42 -23.13
N GLY A 87 -5.07 -54.80 -23.28
CA GLY A 87 -6.28 -54.81 -22.43
C GLY A 87 -6.28 -54.62 -20.89
N THR A 88 -5.26 -55.03 -20.14
CA THR A 88 -5.33 -55.07 -18.65
C THR A 88 -4.70 -53.85 -17.98
N ASP A 89 -3.89 -53.07 -18.71
CA ASP A 89 -3.19 -51.88 -18.18
C ASP A 89 -4.05 -50.60 -18.15
N GLU A 90 -5.18 -50.56 -18.88
CA GLU A 90 -6.01 -49.34 -18.98
C GLU A 90 -6.70 -48.97 -17.65
N ALA A 91 -7.20 -49.93 -16.88
CA ALA A 91 -7.97 -49.67 -15.66
C ALA A 91 -7.11 -49.11 -14.50
N VAL A 92 -5.83 -49.50 -14.42
CA VAL A 92 -4.88 -49.01 -13.41
C VAL A 92 -4.42 -47.59 -13.78
N LEU A 93 -4.16 -47.34 -15.07
CA LEU A 93 -3.87 -46.01 -15.60
C LEU A 93 -5.03 -45.05 -15.36
N GLU A 94 -6.28 -45.49 -15.55
CA GLU A 94 -7.46 -44.65 -15.40
C GLU A 94 -7.71 -44.22 -13.95
N LYS A 95 -7.59 -45.14 -12.97
CA LYS A 95 -7.66 -44.81 -11.53
C LYS A 95 -6.57 -43.83 -11.09
N GLY A 96 -5.35 -44.00 -11.59
CA GLY A 96 -4.24 -43.07 -11.33
C GLY A 96 -4.52 -41.67 -11.89
N ARG A 97 -5.04 -41.59 -13.11
CA ARG A 97 -5.42 -40.35 -13.80
C ARG A 97 -6.56 -39.62 -13.09
N GLN A 98 -7.52 -40.35 -12.52
CA GLN A 98 -8.66 -39.79 -11.78
C GLN A 98 -8.24 -39.21 -10.41
N ARG A 99 -7.39 -39.92 -9.66
CA ARG A 99 -6.82 -39.41 -8.40
C ARG A 99 -5.95 -38.17 -8.64
N PHE A 100 -5.13 -38.20 -9.70
CA PHE A 100 -4.31 -37.06 -10.09
C PHE A 100 -5.15 -35.83 -10.49
N LYS A 101 -6.21 -36.02 -11.30
CA LYS A 101 -7.16 -34.95 -11.64
C LYS A 101 -7.78 -34.33 -10.38
N ARG A 102 -8.21 -35.13 -9.40
CA ARG A 102 -8.74 -34.62 -8.13
C ARG A 102 -7.71 -33.79 -7.37
N LEU A 103 -6.48 -34.30 -7.23
CA LEU A 103 -5.40 -33.61 -6.53
C LEU A 103 -5.04 -32.29 -7.20
N MET A 104 -4.98 -32.28 -8.54
CA MET A 104 -4.77 -31.08 -9.34
C MET A 104 -5.86 -30.02 -9.16
N VAL A 105 -7.13 -30.43 -9.19
CA VAL A 105 -8.26 -29.52 -8.99
C VAL A 105 -8.21 -28.93 -7.58
N VAL A 106 -7.96 -29.74 -6.56
CA VAL A 106 -7.85 -29.27 -5.17
C VAL A 106 -6.70 -28.28 -5.00
N SER A 107 -5.53 -28.55 -5.59
CA SER A 107 -4.38 -27.64 -5.52
C SER A 107 -4.62 -26.32 -6.25
N VAL A 108 -5.21 -26.36 -7.46
CA VAL A 108 -5.52 -25.13 -8.22
C VAL A 108 -6.58 -24.29 -7.49
N VAL A 109 -7.62 -24.92 -6.94
CA VAL A 109 -8.63 -24.24 -6.13
C VAL A 109 -8.00 -23.66 -4.86
N GLY A 110 -7.10 -24.38 -4.20
CA GLY A 110 -6.36 -23.89 -3.04
C GLY A 110 -5.51 -22.65 -3.34
N ILE A 111 -4.79 -22.64 -4.46
CA ILE A 111 -4.00 -21.47 -4.91
C ILE A 111 -4.91 -20.29 -5.22
N LEU A 112 -6.02 -20.50 -5.94
CA LEU A 112 -6.98 -19.43 -6.23
C LEU A 112 -7.60 -18.86 -4.94
N PHE A 113 -7.86 -19.71 -3.95
CA PHE A 113 -8.38 -19.28 -2.65
C PHE A 113 -7.33 -18.47 -1.87
N ALA A 114 -6.07 -18.90 -1.87
CA ALA A 114 -4.97 -18.19 -1.22
C ALA A 114 -4.70 -16.82 -1.86
N VAL A 115 -4.60 -16.76 -3.20
CA VAL A 115 -4.41 -15.50 -3.94
C VAL A 115 -5.63 -14.58 -3.78
N GLY A 116 -6.84 -15.13 -3.84
CA GLY A 116 -8.08 -14.39 -3.60
C GLY A 116 -8.14 -13.81 -2.19
N TYR A 117 -7.79 -14.60 -1.18
CA TYR A 117 -7.72 -14.16 0.22
C TYR A 117 -6.66 -13.07 0.41
N GLN A 118 -5.46 -13.24 -0.16
CA GLN A 118 -4.41 -12.22 -0.10
C GLN A 118 -4.86 -10.91 -0.75
N GLY A 119 -5.52 -10.98 -1.91
CA GLY A 119 -6.11 -9.80 -2.55
C GLY A 119 -7.18 -9.10 -1.71
N LEU A 120 -8.01 -9.86 -0.98
CA LEU A 120 -8.98 -9.31 -0.03
C LEU A 120 -8.28 -8.65 1.17
N VAL A 121 -7.25 -9.27 1.73
CA VAL A 121 -6.47 -8.71 2.84
C VAL A 121 -5.77 -7.42 2.42
N GLU A 122 -5.11 -7.40 1.27
CA GLU A 122 -4.45 -6.20 0.73
C GLU A 122 -5.45 -5.06 0.47
N ARG A 123 -6.64 -5.39 -0.04
CA ARG A 123 -7.72 -4.42 -0.25
C ARG A 123 -8.24 -3.85 1.06
N ASN A 124 -8.49 -4.70 2.05
CA ASN A 124 -8.95 -4.27 3.38
C ASN A 124 -7.89 -3.44 4.11
N ALA A 125 -6.61 -3.84 4.04
CA ALA A 125 -5.50 -3.09 4.61
C ALA A 125 -5.35 -1.71 3.95
N SER A 126 -5.52 -1.64 2.62
CA SER A 126 -5.48 -0.37 1.87
C SER A 126 -6.64 0.54 2.25
N GLN A 127 -7.86 -0.01 2.40
CA GLN A 127 -9.03 0.74 2.85
C GLN A 127 -8.85 1.26 4.27
N TYR A 128 -8.40 0.40 5.20
CA TYR A 128 -8.12 0.79 6.57
C TYR A 128 -7.08 1.91 6.65
N LYS A 129 -6.02 1.83 5.83
CA LYS A 129 -4.99 2.88 5.77
C LYS A 129 -5.56 4.21 5.28
N VAL A 130 -6.40 4.18 4.24
CA VAL A 130 -7.08 5.38 3.70
C VAL A 130 -8.02 5.99 4.73
N GLU A 131 -8.81 5.17 5.42
CA GLU A 131 -9.73 5.61 6.46
C GLU A 131 -8.97 6.20 7.67
N LYS A 132 -7.89 5.54 8.11
CA LYS A 132 -7.02 6.05 9.19
C LYS A 132 -6.44 7.41 8.84
N ILE A 133 -5.89 7.57 7.62
CA ILE A 133 -5.33 8.85 7.16
C ILE A 133 -6.41 9.93 7.09
N GLY A 134 -7.57 9.60 6.51
CA GLY A 134 -8.69 10.53 6.39
C GLY A 134 -9.18 11.00 7.75
N LYS A 135 -9.33 10.08 8.72
CA LYS A 135 -9.73 10.38 10.09
C LYS A 135 -8.71 11.26 10.81
N GLN A 136 -7.43 10.88 10.78
CA GLN A 136 -6.35 11.66 11.41
C GLN A 136 -6.28 13.09 10.85
N LEU A 137 -6.36 13.24 9.53
CA LEU A 137 -6.33 14.56 8.91
C LEU A 137 -7.58 15.39 9.25
N GLY A 138 -8.75 14.73 9.35
CA GLY A 138 -9.99 15.38 9.77
C GLY A 138 -9.95 15.86 11.23
N ASP A 139 -9.47 15.01 12.14
CA ASP A 139 -9.29 15.36 13.56
C ASP A 139 -8.34 16.56 13.70
N VAL A 140 -7.24 16.59 12.94
CA VAL A 140 -6.30 17.72 12.91
C VAL A 140 -6.94 18.96 12.29
N ALA A 141 -7.68 18.84 11.19
CA ALA A 141 -8.33 19.97 10.53
C ALA A 141 -9.37 20.67 11.43
N GLN A 142 -9.96 19.94 12.37
CA GLN A 142 -10.90 20.47 13.38
C GLN A 142 -10.21 20.90 14.69
N SER A 143 -8.90 20.70 14.81
CA SER A 143 -8.14 20.98 16.03
C SER A 143 -7.79 22.46 16.19
N ALA A 144 -7.37 22.82 17.41
CA ALA A 144 -6.82 24.14 17.72
C ALA A 144 -5.58 24.49 16.87
N LEU A 145 -4.80 23.49 16.43
CA LEU A 145 -3.63 23.73 15.57
C LEU A 145 -4.03 24.23 14.18
N ALA A 146 -5.08 23.66 13.59
CA ALA A 146 -5.61 24.10 12.31
C ALA A 146 -6.25 25.49 12.41
N MET A 147 -6.92 25.79 13.52
CA MET A 147 -7.44 27.14 13.78
C MET A 147 -6.32 28.17 13.95
N ARG A 148 -5.22 27.81 14.63
CA ARG A 148 -4.02 28.66 14.73
C ARG A 148 -3.44 28.97 13.35
N LEU A 149 -3.36 28.00 12.44
CA LEU A 149 -2.93 28.25 11.06
C LEU A 149 -3.87 29.25 10.34
N ALA A 150 -5.18 29.07 10.47
CA ALA A 150 -6.15 29.97 9.88
C ALA A 150 -6.02 31.40 10.42
N ASP A 151 -5.75 31.56 11.72
CA ASP A 151 -5.49 32.86 12.36
C ASP A 151 -4.23 33.54 11.83
N LEU A 152 -3.12 32.79 11.71
CA LEU A 152 -1.86 33.32 11.17
C LEU A 152 -2.02 33.83 9.74
N ILE A 153 -2.77 33.11 8.90
CA ILE A 153 -3.07 33.51 7.53
C ILE A 153 -3.97 34.76 7.50
N GLU A 154 -5.00 34.80 8.34
CA GLU A 154 -5.93 35.93 8.41
C GLU A 154 -5.28 37.22 8.90
N ARG A 155 -4.33 37.11 9.83
CA ARG A 155 -3.55 38.23 10.37
C ARG A 155 -2.35 38.63 9.49
N ASP A 156 -2.12 37.91 8.40
CA ASP A 156 -0.98 38.09 7.50
C ASP A 156 0.38 38.11 8.24
N GLU A 157 0.53 37.18 9.19
CA GLU A 157 1.72 37.05 10.03
C GLU A 157 2.96 36.65 9.21
N LYS A 158 4.12 36.57 9.86
CA LYS A 158 5.36 36.11 9.23
C LYS A 158 5.23 34.66 8.75
N VAL A 159 5.75 34.37 7.56
CA VAL A 159 5.66 33.02 6.96
C VAL A 159 6.42 31.96 7.77
N ASN A 160 7.43 32.34 8.54
CA ASN A 160 8.14 31.43 9.44
C ASN A 160 7.23 30.87 10.55
N GLU A 161 6.35 31.68 11.15
CA GLU A 161 5.35 31.22 12.12
C GLU A 161 4.36 30.23 11.47
N LEU A 162 3.98 30.47 10.21
CA LEU A 162 3.16 29.56 9.44
C LEU A 162 3.84 28.21 9.23
N TYR A 163 5.14 28.20 8.91
CA TYR A 163 5.90 26.98 8.76
C TYR A 163 5.98 26.18 10.06
N PHE A 164 6.15 26.84 11.21
CA PHE A 164 6.20 26.16 12.50
C PHE A 164 4.86 25.53 12.86
N ALA A 165 3.75 26.26 12.72
CA ALA A 165 2.42 25.72 12.99
C ALA A 165 2.07 24.54 12.06
N ARG A 166 2.54 24.55 10.80
CA ARG A 166 2.43 23.38 9.91
C ARG A 166 3.24 22.20 10.41
N ASP A 167 4.47 22.43 10.85
CA ASP A 167 5.35 21.36 11.33
C ASP A 167 4.81 20.74 12.63
N GLU A 168 4.17 21.53 13.51
CA GLU A 168 3.41 21.02 14.66
C GLU A 168 2.25 20.09 14.22
N ILE A 169 1.51 20.46 13.18
CA ILE A 169 0.47 19.60 12.58
C ILE A 169 1.07 18.32 11.99
N LEU A 170 2.22 18.41 11.33
CA LEU A 170 2.87 17.21 10.79
C LEU A 170 3.32 16.27 11.91
N LEU A 171 3.76 16.80 13.05
CA LEU A 171 4.15 16.01 14.22
C LEU A 171 2.96 15.36 14.94
N SER A 172 1.76 15.94 14.88
CA SER A 172 0.55 15.32 15.45
C SER A 172 -0.01 14.17 14.61
N LEU A 173 0.47 14.02 13.38
CA LEU A 173 0.02 13.02 12.42
C LEU A 173 0.94 11.79 12.45
N GLU A 174 0.55 10.75 13.20
CA GLU A 174 1.35 9.52 13.36
C GLU A 174 1.73 8.87 12.03
N GLY A 175 3.04 8.71 11.79
CA GLY A 175 3.57 7.99 10.61
C GLY A 175 3.33 8.70 9.28
N GLN A 176 2.86 9.95 9.30
CA GLN A 176 2.58 10.73 8.10
C GLN A 176 3.83 11.44 7.58
N ARG A 177 3.87 11.64 6.27
CA ARG A 177 5.12 11.88 5.55
C ARG A 177 5.29 13.32 5.09
N SER A 178 4.20 14.02 4.78
CA SER A 178 4.23 15.45 4.49
C SER A 178 2.84 16.09 4.60
N VAL A 179 2.80 17.33 5.06
CA VAL A 179 1.61 18.20 5.04
C VAL A 179 1.96 19.46 4.26
N THR A 180 1.12 19.79 3.29
CA THR A 180 1.19 21.01 2.48
C THR A 180 -0.05 21.85 2.79
N LEU A 181 0.14 23.15 2.96
CA LEU A 181 -0.99 24.08 3.12
C LEU A 181 -1.36 24.62 1.75
N LEU A 182 -2.64 24.56 1.39
CA LEU A 182 -3.17 25.25 0.21
C LEU A 182 -3.98 26.45 0.67
N ILE A 183 -3.48 27.64 0.37
CA ILE A 183 -4.04 28.91 0.84
C ILE A 183 -4.83 29.55 -0.29
N PRO A 184 -6.16 29.72 -0.13
CA PRO A 184 -7.00 30.37 -1.12
C PRO A 184 -6.67 31.87 -1.20
N ARG A 185 -6.63 32.39 -2.42
CA ARG A 185 -6.56 33.82 -2.74
C ARG A 185 -7.61 34.13 -3.81
N ALA A 186 -8.27 35.28 -3.66
CA ALA A 186 -9.17 35.77 -4.69
C ALA A 186 -8.36 36.07 -5.96
N GLY A 187 -8.65 35.33 -7.04
CA GLY A 187 -8.19 35.67 -8.39
C GLY A 187 -9.24 36.48 -9.14
N GLN A 188 -8.90 36.94 -10.35
CA GLN A 188 -9.81 37.75 -11.17
C GLN A 188 -11.05 36.99 -11.67
N GLN A 189 -10.96 35.66 -11.82
CA GLN A 189 -12.05 34.82 -12.34
C GLN A 189 -12.35 33.58 -11.48
N GLU A 190 -11.34 33.05 -10.77
CA GLU A 190 -11.48 31.89 -9.89
C GLU A 190 -10.61 32.05 -8.63
N THR A 191 -10.95 31.32 -7.57
CA THR A 191 -10.08 31.22 -6.39
C THR A 191 -8.81 30.46 -6.74
N LEU A 192 -7.66 31.12 -6.58
CA LEU A 192 -6.36 30.51 -6.76
C LEU A 192 -5.88 29.93 -5.45
N PHE A 193 -5.20 28.79 -5.49
CA PHE A 193 -4.63 28.15 -4.31
C PHE A 193 -3.11 28.20 -4.38
N TYR A 194 -2.48 28.81 -3.38
CA TYR A 194 -1.03 28.83 -3.26
C TYR A 194 -0.59 27.74 -2.30
N GLN A 195 0.48 27.03 -2.64
CA GLN A 195 1.02 25.95 -1.81
C GLN A 195 2.17 26.42 -0.94
N VAL A 196 2.14 26.01 0.31
CA VAL A 196 3.23 26.15 1.28
C VAL A 196 3.67 24.74 1.67
N THR A 197 4.79 24.30 1.10
CA THR A 197 5.27 22.92 1.25
C THR A 197 6.34 22.81 2.33
N PRO A 198 6.59 21.61 2.88
CA PRO A 198 7.65 21.41 3.88
C PRO A 198 9.05 21.85 3.45
N TRP A 199 9.33 21.81 2.14
CA TRP A 199 10.63 22.11 1.55
C TRP A 199 10.89 23.61 1.41
N ASP A 200 9.82 24.43 1.42
CA ASP A 200 9.92 25.89 1.25
C ASP A 200 10.41 26.61 2.53
N TYR A 201 10.63 25.87 3.63
CA TYR A 201 11.03 26.46 4.91
C TYR A 201 12.33 27.26 4.81
N ASN A 202 12.26 28.48 5.29
CA ASN A 202 13.40 29.31 5.54
C ASN A 202 13.21 30.01 6.89
N SER A 203 14.02 29.65 7.89
CA SER A 203 13.89 30.19 9.26
C SER A 203 14.14 31.70 9.33
N LYS A 204 14.83 32.27 8.33
CA LYS A 204 15.15 33.70 8.24
C LYS A 204 14.14 34.48 7.40
N ASP A 205 13.13 33.82 6.85
CA ASP A 205 12.11 34.50 6.06
C ASP A 205 11.11 35.19 7.00
N GLU A 206 11.31 36.50 7.16
CA GLU A 206 10.42 37.37 7.93
C GLU A 206 9.35 38.04 7.05
N THR A 207 9.24 37.65 5.77
CA THR A 207 8.18 38.19 4.92
C THR A 207 6.81 37.73 5.38
N ASN A 208 5.84 38.62 5.27
CA ASN A 208 4.44 38.28 5.52
C ASN A 208 3.99 37.21 4.53
N ILE A 209 3.07 36.36 4.98
CA ILE A 209 2.48 35.28 4.18
C ILE A 209 2.02 35.81 2.80
N SER A 210 1.29 36.92 2.74
CA SER A 210 0.81 37.54 1.49
C SER A 210 1.88 37.80 0.44
N LYS A 211 3.12 38.06 0.84
CA LYS A 211 4.25 38.36 -0.04
C LYS A 211 5.11 37.13 -0.36
N SER A 212 5.02 36.09 0.47
CA SER A 212 5.79 34.85 0.33
C SER A 212 5.07 33.80 -0.54
N LEU A 213 3.74 33.89 -0.71
CA LEU A 213 2.96 32.99 -1.56
C LEU A 213 3.32 33.14 -3.06
N ARG A 214 4.26 32.33 -3.53
CA ARG A 214 4.73 32.34 -4.93
C ARG A 214 4.32 31.10 -5.71
N ASN A 215 4.17 29.96 -5.03
CA ASN A 215 3.95 28.68 -5.67
C ASN A 215 2.46 28.42 -5.83
N LEU A 216 1.96 28.43 -7.07
CA LEU A 216 0.58 28.07 -7.36
C LEU A 216 0.42 26.54 -7.28
N PHE A 217 -0.64 26.10 -6.61
CA PHE A 217 -1.06 24.71 -6.60
C PHE A 217 -1.84 24.38 -7.87
N VAL A 218 -1.42 23.30 -8.55
CA VAL A 218 -2.14 22.74 -9.70
C VAL A 218 -2.52 21.30 -9.37
N SER A 219 -3.83 21.02 -9.32
CA SER A 219 -4.34 19.67 -9.07
C SER A 219 -3.99 18.73 -10.22
N GLN A 220 -3.69 17.47 -9.88
CA GLN A 220 -3.39 16.43 -10.88
C GLN A 220 -4.65 16.08 -11.69
N THR A 221 -4.46 15.51 -12.89
CA THR A 221 -5.57 15.21 -13.81
C THR A 221 -6.68 14.37 -13.16
N ASN A 222 -6.31 13.39 -12.33
CA ASN A 222 -7.23 12.52 -11.59
C ASN A 222 -7.86 13.18 -10.34
N GLU A 223 -7.35 14.34 -9.91
CA GLU A 223 -7.84 15.10 -8.76
C GLU A 223 -8.77 16.24 -9.18
N ARG A 224 -8.60 16.80 -10.38
CA ARG A 224 -9.26 18.05 -10.83
C ARG A 224 -10.75 18.12 -10.53
N LYS A 225 -11.51 17.06 -10.83
CA LYS A 225 -12.97 17.04 -10.61
C LYS A 225 -13.30 17.10 -9.12
N LYS A 226 -12.67 16.24 -8.31
CA LYS A 226 -12.87 16.19 -6.86
C LYS A 226 -12.39 17.46 -6.17
N PHE A 227 -11.28 18.03 -6.63
CA PHE A 227 -10.78 19.30 -6.13
C PHE A 227 -11.75 20.45 -6.40
N LYS A 228 -12.31 20.52 -7.61
CA LYS A 228 -13.37 21.50 -7.93
C LYS A 228 -14.62 21.32 -7.06
N GLN A 229 -14.98 20.09 -6.72
CA GLN A 229 -16.09 19.81 -5.80
C GLN A 229 -15.74 20.24 -4.37
N LEU A 230 -14.57 19.89 -3.85
CA LEU A 230 -14.10 20.32 -2.53
C LEU A 230 -14.11 21.85 -2.39
N VAL A 231 -13.73 22.59 -3.42
CA VAL A 231 -13.75 24.07 -3.37
C VAL A 231 -15.17 24.64 -3.33
N LYS A 232 -16.16 23.92 -3.88
CA LYS A 232 -17.58 24.35 -3.91
C LYS A 232 -18.36 23.90 -2.69
N GLU A 233 -18.17 22.65 -2.29
CA GLU A 233 -18.99 21.94 -1.31
C GLU A 233 -18.26 21.81 0.05
N TYR A 234 -16.96 22.16 0.09
CA TYR A 234 -16.10 22.00 1.27
C TYR A 234 -16.07 20.56 1.80
N GLU A 235 -16.25 19.58 0.91
CA GLU A 235 -16.16 18.18 1.25
C GLU A 235 -14.71 17.67 1.11
N PRO A 236 -14.15 17.01 2.16
CA PRO A 236 -12.84 16.40 2.08
C PRO A 236 -12.84 15.23 1.09
N PHE A 237 -11.70 14.96 0.46
CA PHE A 237 -11.56 13.77 -0.38
C PHE A 237 -10.16 13.17 -0.32
N VAL A 238 -10.09 11.89 -0.66
CA VAL A 238 -8.84 11.14 -0.78
C VAL A 238 -8.68 10.62 -2.20
N VAL A 239 -7.44 10.66 -2.69
CA VAL A 239 -7.00 10.03 -3.93
C VAL A 239 -5.93 9.00 -3.61
N VAL A 240 -6.17 7.78 -4.06
CA VAL A 240 -5.28 6.63 -3.87
C VAL A 240 -4.55 6.40 -5.18
N GLY A 241 -3.24 6.60 -5.16
CA GLY A 241 -2.31 6.17 -6.20
C GLY A 241 -1.75 4.78 -5.89
N ARG A 242 -0.90 4.27 -6.77
CA ARG A 242 -0.32 2.92 -6.65
C ARG A 242 0.42 2.70 -5.31
N ASN A 243 1.24 3.69 -4.91
CA ASN A 243 2.04 3.66 -3.68
C ASN A 243 1.89 4.95 -2.85
N SER A 244 0.88 5.77 -3.14
CA SER A 244 0.70 7.07 -2.51
C SER A 244 -0.76 7.35 -2.20
N ILE A 245 -0.98 8.09 -1.13
CA ILE A 245 -2.29 8.57 -0.72
C ILE A 245 -2.16 10.09 -0.63
N ARG A 246 -3.08 10.79 -1.29
CA ARG A 246 -3.22 12.25 -1.18
C ARG A 246 -4.58 12.53 -0.59
N ALA A 247 -4.60 13.10 0.61
CA ALA A 247 -5.82 13.46 1.32
C ALA A 247 -5.93 14.98 1.40
N PHE A 248 -7.09 15.51 1.04
CA PHE A 248 -7.39 16.94 1.02
C PHE A 248 -8.50 17.20 2.03
N TYR A 249 -8.24 18.08 2.98
CA TYR A 249 -9.17 18.41 4.03
C TYR A 249 -9.33 19.93 4.18
N PRO A 250 -10.53 20.48 3.99
CA PRO A 250 -10.75 21.91 4.15
C PRO A 250 -10.76 22.29 5.63
N VAL A 251 -10.12 23.40 5.95
CA VAL A 251 -10.17 24.03 7.28
C VAL A 251 -11.06 25.25 7.17
N MET A 252 -12.14 25.22 7.92
CA MET A 252 -13.21 26.20 7.89
C MET A 252 -13.15 27.09 9.13
N LYS A 253 -13.35 28.40 8.94
CA LYS A 253 -13.52 29.36 10.04
C LYS A 253 -14.62 30.34 9.66
N ASN A 254 -15.57 30.59 10.57
CA ASN A 254 -16.73 31.46 10.33
C ASN A 254 -17.49 31.11 9.03
N ASN A 255 -17.69 29.81 8.76
CA ASN A 255 -18.31 29.27 7.53
C ASN A 255 -17.57 29.60 6.21
N GLY A 256 -16.34 30.12 6.27
CA GLY A 256 -15.49 30.35 5.11
C GLY A 256 -14.30 29.38 5.04
N LEU A 257 -13.91 28.99 3.84
CA LEU A 257 -12.70 28.23 3.58
C LEU A 257 -11.47 29.10 3.84
N LYS A 258 -10.65 28.73 4.83
CA LYS A 258 -9.42 29.48 5.17
C LYS A 258 -8.17 28.85 4.57
N LEU A 259 -8.10 27.53 4.54
CA LEU A 259 -7.03 26.77 3.90
C LEU A 259 -7.49 25.33 3.65
N ILE A 260 -6.75 24.59 2.83
CA ILE A 260 -6.90 23.15 2.69
C ILE A 260 -5.60 22.50 3.14
N LEU A 261 -5.71 21.55 4.06
CA LEU A 261 -4.61 20.66 4.41
C LEU A 261 -4.51 19.58 3.34
N LEU A 262 -3.34 19.49 2.71
CA LEU A 262 -2.99 18.42 1.79
C LEU A 262 -1.95 17.53 2.47
N LEU A 263 -2.36 16.30 2.80
CA LEU A 263 -1.44 15.26 3.22
C LEU A 263 -1.03 14.44 2.00
N ASP A 264 0.27 14.30 1.78
CA ASP A 264 0.82 13.54 0.65
C ASP A 264 1.83 12.49 1.15
N THR A 265 1.51 11.21 0.97
CA THR A 265 2.39 10.10 1.40
C THR A 265 3.47 9.75 0.39
N SER A 266 3.47 10.35 -0.81
CA SER A 266 4.50 10.11 -1.84
C SER A 266 5.83 10.75 -1.51
N ARG A 267 5.83 11.79 -0.68
CA ARG A 267 7.03 12.55 -0.27
C ARG A 267 7.16 12.51 1.24
N SER A 268 8.38 12.35 1.72
CA SER A 268 8.70 12.28 3.15
C SER A 268 9.62 13.40 3.59
N VAL A 269 9.27 14.01 4.70
CA VAL A 269 10.14 14.89 5.46
C VAL A 269 10.71 14.07 6.62
N SER A 270 12.03 14.04 6.81
CA SER A 270 12.60 13.28 7.92
C SER A 270 12.28 13.96 9.25
N SER A 271 12.04 13.15 10.29
CA SER A 271 11.82 13.64 11.66
C SER A 271 13.01 14.42 12.19
N GLU A 272 14.24 14.01 11.86
CA GLU A 272 15.47 14.74 12.18
C GLU A 272 15.47 16.15 11.58
N TYR A 273 14.98 16.29 10.35
CA TYR A 273 14.89 17.58 9.68
C TYR A 273 13.81 18.48 10.28
N LEU A 274 12.69 17.92 10.77
CA LEU A 274 11.69 18.68 11.53
C LEU A 274 12.22 19.10 12.92
N MET A 275 12.89 18.18 13.62
CA MET A 275 13.44 18.45 14.94
C MET A 275 14.56 19.50 14.90
N SER A 276 15.43 19.48 13.89
CA SER A 276 16.49 20.49 13.75
C SER A 276 15.93 21.91 13.60
N ARG A 277 14.79 22.07 12.93
CA ARG A 277 14.07 23.36 12.80
C ARG A 277 13.47 23.82 14.12
N SER A 278 12.85 22.90 14.86
CA SER A 278 12.25 23.22 16.18
C SER A 278 13.29 23.69 17.21
N ARG A 279 14.52 23.14 17.16
CA ARG A 279 15.64 23.51 18.05
C ARG A 279 16.27 24.87 17.74
N GLY A 280 16.04 25.42 16.54
CA GLY A 280 16.55 26.74 16.13
C GLY A 280 15.86 27.93 16.82
N ARG A 281 14.79 27.68 17.59
CA ARG A 281 14.08 28.69 18.38
C ARG A 281 14.92 29.00 19.63
N LYS A 282 15.75 30.04 19.57
CA LYS A 282 16.12 30.74 20.80
C LYS A 282 14.83 31.36 21.34
N LEU A 283 14.29 30.75 22.40
CA LEU A 283 13.28 31.37 23.25
C LEU A 283 13.84 32.68 23.83
#